data_AF-A0A254S4G7-F1
#
_entry.id   AF-A0A254S4G7-F1
#
_cell.length_a   1.000
_cell.length_b   1.000
_cell.length_c   1.000
_cell.angle_alpha   90.00
_cell.angle_beta   90.00
_cell.angle_gamma   90.00
#
_symmetry.space_group_name_H-M   'P 1'
#
loop_
_entity.id
_entity.type
_entity.pdbx_description
1 polymer ?
#
loop_
_entity_poly.entity_id
_entity_poly.type
_entity_poly.pdbx_seq_one_letter_code
_entity_poly.pdbx_strand_id
1 'polypeptide(L)'
;MNKSTIAMVTMAALSLNLTGCLLPKARSMGASLMPVPLDHRVDGNDDSQKVTLSASGFWNRNSEDHNLDKVMSGGGDLGLTYRFGGSLSPLFVNAAAGAFGGSLSMSCTESDCKNHGENEKYRQWLSTKEGQKDYSFWNVQERVLVGADFNPGSLMIMGLGAGMQFYQGSSDYDDLRDKLSEKKIMDDVDRNVGFGVVSAVWLGAHLGKQGQYGNVVAEVDTYFKGDPEDWLGSVKLTYSHPTGFFGGAAYEDLLGLTLYAGKTFTF
;
A
#
# COMPACT_ATOMS: atom_id res chain seq x y z
N MET A 1 -19.14 0.01 -46.72
CA MET A 1 -18.41 -0.28 -45.46
C MET A 1 -17.21 -1.15 -45.80
N ASN A 2 -16.02 -0.75 -45.34
CA ASN A 2 -14.76 -1.42 -45.67
C ASN A 2 -14.63 -2.73 -44.87
N LYS A 3 -14.08 -3.80 -45.46
CA LYS A 3 -13.95 -5.12 -44.81
C LYS A 3 -13.16 -5.06 -43.49
N SER A 4 -12.23 -4.11 -43.36
CA SER A 4 -11.46 -3.87 -42.14
C SER A 4 -12.28 -3.29 -40.99
N THR A 5 -13.28 -2.45 -41.28
CA THR A 5 -14.15 -1.83 -40.27
C THR A 5 -15.11 -2.86 -39.68
N ILE A 6 -15.63 -3.77 -40.50
CA ILE A 6 -16.48 -4.88 -40.04
C ILE A 6 -15.65 -5.83 -39.17
N ALA A 7 -14.42 -6.16 -39.56
CA ALA A 7 -13.55 -7.03 -38.76
C ALA A 7 -13.21 -6.42 -37.39
N MET A 8 -12.89 -5.13 -37.31
CA MET A 8 -12.63 -4.44 -36.03
C MET A 8 -13.86 -4.38 -35.14
N VAL A 9 -15.04 -4.07 -35.68
CA VAL A 9 -16.29 -4.06 -34.88
C VAL A 9 -16.66 -5.47 -34.41
N THR A 10 -16.44 -6.49 -35.24
CA THR A 10 -16.70 -7.88 -34.86
C THR A 10 -15.69 -8.38 -33.82
N MET A 11 -14.42 -7.99 -33.90
CA MET A 11 -13.41 -8.29 -32.86
C MET A 11 -13.69 -7.57 -31.55
N ALA A 12 -14.12 -6.31 -31.58
CA ALA A 12 -14.53 -5.54 -30.40
C ALA A 12 -15.83 -6.11 -29.77
N ALA A 13 -16.79 -6.55 -30.59
CA ALA A 13 -18.00 -7.22 -30.12
C ALA A 13 -17.73 -8.64 -29.59
N LEU A 14 -16.75 -9.36 -30.17
CA LEU A 14 -16.30 -10.66 -29.68
C LEU A 14 -15.47 -10.53 -28.40
N SER A 15 -14.64 -9.48 -28.24
CA SER A 15 -13.93 -9.21 -26.99
C SER A 15 -14.89 -8.85 -25.86
N LEU A 16 -15.95 -8.07 -26.15
CA LEU A 16 -17.02 -7.78 -25.19
C LEU A 16 -17.87 -9.00 -24.80
N ASN A 17 -17.90 -10.05 -25.63
CA ASN A 17 -18.57 -11.33 -25.31
C ASN A 17 -17.62 -12.40 -24.74
N LEU A 18 -16.30 -12.21 -24.83
CA LEU A 18 -15.27 -13.11 -24.29
C LEU A 18 -14.73 -12.67 -22.92
N THR A 19 -14.98 -11.43 -22.50
CA THR A 19 -14.85 -11.01 -21.10
C THR A 19 -16.07 -11.45 -20.30
N GLY A 20 -16.27 -12.76 -20.17
CA GLY A 20 -17.36 -13.29 -19.34
C GLY A 20 -17.19 -12.89 -17.88
N CYS A 21 -18.28 -12.48 -17.23
CA CYS A 21 -18.54 -12.58 -15.79
C CYS A 21 -17.33 -12.34 -14.86
N LEU A 22 -16.74 -11.15 -14.86
CA LEU A 22 -15.74 -10.81 -13.84
C LEU A 22 -16.46 -10.62 -12.49
N LEU A 23 -16.20 -11.55 -11.57
CA LEU A 23 -16.67 -11.43 -10.19
C LEU A 23 -16.05 -10.19 -9.54
N PRO A 24 -16.75 -9.54 -8.58
CA PRO A 24 -16.13 -8.50 -7.77
C PRO A 24 -14.87 -9.06 -7.11
N LYS A 25 -13.77 -8.31 -7.12
CA LYS A 25 -12.52 -8.71 -6.46
C LYS A 25 -12.50 -8.21 -5.02
N ALA A 26 -11.92 -8.99 -4.11
CA ALA A 26 -11.49 -8.53 -2.79
C ALA A 26 -10.04 -8.93 -2.52
N ARG A 27 -9.41 -8.11 -1.68
CA ARG A 27 -7.99 -8.18 -1.35
C ARG A 27 -7.79 -8.48 0.11
N SER A 28 -6.63 -9.03 0.45
CA SER A 28 -6.22 -9.09 1.84
C SER A 28 -5.87 -7.72 2.34
N MET A 29 -6.35 -7.38 3.54
CA MET A 29 -5.88 -6.18 4.22
C MET A 29 -4.36 -6.26 4.43
N GLY A 30 -3.79 -7.45 4.58
CA GLY A 30 -2.33 -7.65 4.68
C GLY A 30 -1.56 -7.29 3.41
N ALA A 31 -2.22 -7.21 2.25
CA ALA A 31 -1.60 -6.77 1.00
C ALA A 31 -1.41 -5.25 0.93
N SER A 32 -2.00 -4.48 1.85
CA SER A 32 -1.80 -3.02 1.90
C SER A 32 -0.32 -2.65 2.06
N LEU A 33 0.07 -1.50 1.55
CA LEU A 33 1.46 -1.04 1.64
C LEU A 33 1.78 -0.64 3.08
N MET A 34 2.91 -1.12 3.61
CA MET A 34 3.26 -0.83 4.99
C MET A 34 3.50 0.69 5.18
N PRO A 35 2.84 1.36 6.15
CA PRO A 35 2.96 2.80 6.36
C PRO A 35 4.24 3.18 7.13
N VAL A 36 5.36 2.48 6.85
CA VAL A 36 6.67 2.77 7.45
C VAL A 36 7.43 3.75 6.58
N PRO A 37 7.54 5.02 7.00
CA PRO A 37 8.29 6.00 6.25
C PRO A 37 9.77 5.60 6.21
N LEU A 38 10.39 5.77 5.04
CA LEU A 38 11.82 5.67 4.91
C LEU A 38 12.48 6.87 5.63
N ASP A 39 13.49 6.61 6.45
CA ASP A 39 14.23 7.66 7.14
C ASP A 39 15.20 8.34 6.18
N HIS A 40 14.86 9.49 5.60
CA HIS A 40 15.73 10.21 4.66
C HIS A 40 16.80 11.05 5.37
N ARG A 41 17.96 11.20 4.70
CA ARG A 41 19.09 11.97 5.24
C ARG A 41 18.67 13.40 5.59
N VAL A 42 18.96 13.85 6.82
CA VAL A 42 18.71 15.24 7.25
C VAL A 42 19.77 16.18 6.66
N ASP A 43 21.02 15.72 6.55
CA ASP A 43 22.11 16.44 5.89
C ASP A 43 22.47 15.76 4.57
N GLY A 44 22.40 16.52 3.48
CA GLY A 44 22.69 16.04 2.14
C GLY A 44 24.14 15.61 1.91
N ASN A 45 25.08 16.12 2.71
CA ASN A 45 26.53 15.87 2.60
C ASN A 45 27.04 14.77 3.54
N ASP A 46 26.13 14.05 4.19
CA ASP A 46 26.49 13.05 5.19
C ASP A 46 27.05 11.77 4.55
N ASP A 47 28.37 11.60 4.59
CA ASP A 47 29.03 10.40 4.07
C ASP A 47 29.30 9.34 5.15
N SER A 48 28.73 9.50 6.35
CA SER A 48 28.90 8.53 7.42
C SER A 48 28.01 7.30 7.26
N GLN A 49 28.52 6.17 7.71
CA GLN A 49 27.73 4.95 7.87
C GLN A 49 26.84 5.12 9.11
N LYS A 50 25.56 4.75 9.00
CA LYS A 50 24.58 4.92 10.06
C LYS A 50 23.66 3.72 10.18
N VAL A 51 23.31 3.39 11.42
CA VAL A 51 22.21 2.45 11.70
C VAL A 51 21.09 3.24 12.34
N THR A 52 19.91 3.11 11.76
CA THR A 52 18.73 3.81 12.22
C THR A 52 17.66 2.78 12.61
N LEU A 53 17.10 2.93 13.82
CA LEU A 53 15.90 2.22 14.26
C LEU A 53 14.72 3.20 14.28
N SER A 54 13.64 2.90 13.57
CA SER A 54 12.38 3.62 13.62
C SER A 54 11.31 2.80 14.32
N ALA A 55 10.40 3.48 15.02
CA ALA A 55 9.18 2.91 15.55
C ALA A 55 8.03 3.88 15.30
N SER A 56 6.92 3.38 14.75
CA SER A 56 5.72 4.18 14.48
C SER A 56 4.45 3.50 14.95
N GLY A 57 3.44 4.34 15.17
CA GLY A 57 2.05 3.92 15.23
C GLY A 57 1.27 4.63 14.13
N PHE A 58 0.21 3.98 13.66
CA PHE A 58 -0.65 4.52 12.62
C PHE A 58 -2.12 4.20 12.87
N TRP A 59 -2.97 4.99 12.22
CA TRP A 59 -4.41 4.85 12.27
C TRP A 59 -5.04 5.35 10.97
N ASN A 60 -6.05 4.64 10.48
CA ASN A 60 -6.89 5.07 9.36
C ASN A 60 -8.36 4.95 9.71
N ARG A 61 -9.17 5.65 8.92
CA ARG A 61 -10.62 5.60 9.02
C ARG A 61 -11.28 5.89 7.69
N ASN A 62 -12.38 5.15 7.47
CA ASN A 62 -13.34 5.33 6.40
C ASN A 62 -12.66 5.30 5.03
N SER A 63 -11.97 4.19 4.74
CA SER A 63 -11.64 3.85 3.35
C SER A 63 -12.83 3.21 2.64
N GLU A 64 -12.97 3.55 1.36
CA GLU A 64 -13.97 3.03 0.44
C GLU A 64 -13.23 2.61 -0.84
N ASP A 65 -12.79 1.36 -0.90
CA ASP A 65 -11.96 0.85 -2.00
C ASP A 65 -12.10 -0.68 -2.11
N HIS A 66 -11.91 -1.25 -3.31
CA HIS A 66 -11.95 -2.70 -3.55
C HIS A 66 -13.13 -3.44 -2.88
N ASN A 67 -14.34 -2.90 -2.98
CA ASN A 67 -15.56 -3.46 -2.37
C ASN A 67 -15.56 -3.50 -0.83
N LEU A 68 -14.74 -2.65 -0.21
CA LEU A 68 -14.73 -2.39 1.23
C LEU A 68 -15.39 -1.04 1.53
N ASP A 69 -15.95 -0.92 2.72
CA ASP A 69 -16.46 0.33 3.30
C ASP A 69 -16.18 0.35 4.80
N LYS A 70 -16.10 1.55 5.37
CA LYS A 70 -15.86 1.81 6.80
C LYS A 70 -14.63 1.08 7.33
N VAL A 71 -13.59 0.94 6.51
CA VAL A 71 -12.33 0.38 6.98
C VAL A 71 -11.80 1.29 8.08
N MET A 72 -11.61 0.72 9.26
CA MET A 72 -11.01 1.38 10.41
C MET A 72 -9.96 0.45 10.96
N SER A 73 -8.71 0.91 11.01
CA SER A 73 -7.64 0.11 11.57
C SER A 73 -6.57 0.96 12.23
N GLY A 74 -5.80 0.29 13.08
CA GLY A 74 -4.63 0.86 13.70
C GLY A 74 -3.58 -0.21 13.93
N GLY A 75 -2.35 0.24 14.05
CA GLY A 75 -1.23 -0.65 14.20
C GLY A 75 0.05 0.09 14.52
N GLY A 76 1.14 -0.66 14.43
CA GLY A 76 2.47 -0.11 14.60
C GLY A 76 3.51 -0.98 13.93
N ASP A 77 4.67 -0.39 13.78
CA ASP A 77 5.77 -0.96 13.02
C ASP A 77 7.12 -0.57 13.62
N LEU A 78 8.12 -1.37 13.26
CA LEU A 78 9.53 -1.15 13.54
C LEU A 78 10.30 -1.23 12.23
N GLY A 79 11.24 -0.32 12.03
CA GLY A 79 12.12 -0.30 10.86
C GLY A 79 13.57 -0.21 11.27
N LEU A 80 14.43 -0.99 10.62
CA LEU A 80 15.87 -0.93 10.74
C LEU A 80 16.44 -0.52 9.39
N THR A 81 17.11 0.62 9.34
CA THR A 81 17.78 1.12 8.14
C THR A 81 19.27 1.14 8.38
N TYR A 82 20.01 0.48 7.49
CA TYR A 82 21.45 0.57 7.42
C TYR A 82 21.84 1.43 6.21
N ARG A 83 22.55 2.52 6.47
CA ARG A 83 23.10 3.41 5.43
C ARG A 83 24.58 3.19 5.30
N PHE A 84 25.04 3.00 4.06
CA PHE A 84 26.46 2.87 3.78
C PHE A 84 27.15 4.25 3.88
N GLY A 85 28.46 4.25 4.10
CA GLY A 85 29.29 5.46 4.09
C GLY A 85 30.18 5.57 2.85
N GLY A 86 30.89 6.69 2.74
CA GLY A 86 31.86 6.94 1.66
C GLY A 86 31.24 6.91 0.26
N SER A 87 31.86 6.23 -0.70
CA SER A 87 31.36 6.19 -2.09
C SER A 87 30.01 5.48 -2.25
N LEU A 88 29.58 4.72 -1.25
CA LEU A 88 28.29 4.05 -1.23
C LEU A 88 27.25 4.84 -0.44
N SER A 89 27.56 6.06 -0.01
CA SER A 89 26.69 6.88 0.85
C SER A 89 25.24 7.00 0.37
N PRO A 90 24.93 7.07 -0.94
CA PRO A 90 23.54 7.09 -1.39
C PRO A 90 22.76 5.82 -1.02
N LEU A 91 23.42 4.67 -0.95
CA LEU A 91 22.76 3.37 -0.80
C LEU A 91 22.30 3.11 0.65
N PHE A 92 21.22 2.36 0.76
CA PHE A 92 20.75 1.84 2.04
C PHE A 92 20.01 0.50 1.90
N VAL A 93 19.91 -0.20 3.02
CA VAL A 93 19.03 -1.36 3.20
C VAL A 93 18.08 -1.05 4.33
N ASN A 94 16.78 -1.26 4.11
CA ASN A 94 15.74 -1.15 5.11
C ASN A 94 15.09 -2.52 5.31
N ALA A 95 14.98 -2.96 6.54
CA ALA A 95 14.16 -4.10 6.94
C ALA A 95 13.15 -3.61 7.96
N ALA A 96 11.87 -3.93 7.79
CA ALA A 96 10.83 -3.42 8.65
C ALA A 96 9.74 -4.49 8.87
N ALA A 97 9.11 -4.45 10.03
CA ALA A 97 8.04 -5.36 10.39
C ALA A 97 6.97 -4.62 11.18
N GLY A 98 5.71 -4.97 10.98
CA GLY A 98 4.59 -4.32 11.64
C GLY A 98 3.40 -5.23 11.81
N ALA A 99 2.47 -4.81 12.65
CA ALA A 99 1.22 -5.48 12.87
C ALA A 99 0.10 -4.45 12.99
N PHE A 100 -1.05 -4.78 12.40
CA PHE A 100 -2.23 -3.93 12.47
C PHE A 100 -3.49 -4.76 12.39
N GLY A 101 -4.59 -4.14 12.82
CA GLY A 101 -5.89 -4.77 12.77
C GLY A 101 -6.98 -3.74 12.97
N GLY A 102 -8.21 -4.22 12.80
CA GLY A 102 -9.35 -3.34 12.79
C GLY A 102 -10.62 -4.04 12.37
N SER A 103 -11.52 -3.24 11.83
CA SER A 103 -12.81 -3.69 11.31
C SER A 103 -13.09 -3.06 9.96
N LEU A 104 -13.85 -3.77 9.15
CA LEU A 104 -14.34 -3.28 7.87
C LEU A 104 -15.72 -3.85 7.58
N SER A 105 -16.43 -3.25 6.64
CA SER A 105 -17.68 -3.77 6.08
C SER A 105 -17.51 -3.99 4.58
N MET A 106 -18.37 -4.84 4.01
CA MET A 106 -18.39 -5.07 2.56
C MET A 106 -19.32 -4.08 1.87
N SER A 107 -18.92 -3.63 0.69
CA SER A 107 -19.65 -2.63 -0.09
C SER A 107 -19.55 -2.89 -1.59
N CYS A 108 -20.18 -2.02 -2.37
CA CYS A 108 -20.10 -1.98 -3.83
C CYS A 108 -19.63 -0.57 -4.25
N THR A 109 -18.37 -0.26 -3.98
CA THR A 109 -17.81 1.09 -4.19
C THR A 109 -17.31 1.33 -5.62
N GLU A 110 -16.85 0.29 -6.33
CA GLU A 110 -16.33 0.43 -7.70
C GLU A 110 -17.38 0.33 -8.82
N SER A 111 -17.00 0.85 -10.00
CA SER A 111 -17.72 0.74 -11.27
C SER A 111 -18.10 -0.69 -11.67
N ASP A 112 -17.43 -1.70 -11.10
CA ASP A 112 -17.67 -3.11 -11.38
C ASP A 112 -19.02 -3.60 -10.84
N CYS A 113 -19.56 -2.98 -9.79
CA CYS A 113 -20.93 -3.23 -9.37
C CYS A 113 -21.99 -2.46 -10.17
N LYS A 114 -21.59 -1.48 -11.00
CA LYS A 114 -22.51 -0.57 -11.72
C LYS A 114 -22.98 -1.13 -13.07
N ASN A 115 -22.32 -2.16 -13.60
CA ASN A 115 -22.78 -2.83 -14.83
C ASN A 115 -23.95 -3.77 -14.50
N HIS A 116 -25.15 -3.30 -14.82
CA HIS A 116 -26.40 -4.06 -14.68
C HIS A 116 -26.35 -5.36 -15.48
N GLY A 117 -26.56 -6.49 -14.79
CA GLY A 117 -26.77 -7.81 -15.38
C GLY A 117 -26.07 -8.96 -14.66
N GLU A 118 -24.83 -8.75 -14.18
CA GLU A 118 -23.94 -9.89 -13.88
C GLU A 118 -23.39 -9.96 -12.44
N ASN A 119 -23.64 -8.96 -11.58
CA ASN A 119 -23.23 -8.94 -10.16
C ASN A 119 -24.38 -9.08 -9.14
N GLU A 120 -25.50 -9.68 -9.55
CA GLU A 120 -26.71 -9.77 -8.72
C GLU A 120 -26.50 -10.59 -7.43
N LYS A 121 -25.71 -11.67 -7.48
CA LYS A 121 -25.44 -12.52 -6.31
C LYS A 121 -24.74 -11.78 -5.19
N TYR A 122 -23.73 -10.97 -5.52
CA TYR A 122 -23.01 -10.17 -4.53
C TYR A 122 -23.91 -9.08 -3.95
N ARG A 123 -24.69 -8.39 -4.78
CA ARG A 123 -25.66 -7.39 -4.31
C ARG A 123 -26.78 -7.98 -3.44
N GLN A 124 -27.27 -9.16 -3.81
CA GLN A 124 -28.22 -9.91 -2.97
C GLN A 124 -27.57 -10.31 -1.64
N TRP A 125 -26.34 -10.80 -1.68
CA TRP A 125 -25.60 -11.15 -0.46
C TRP A 125 -25.38 -9.93 0.45
N LEU A 126 -25.01 -8.77 -0.10
CA LEU A 126 -24.89 -7.50 0.64
C LEU A 126 -26.19 -7.08 1.33
N SER A 127 -27.36 -7.48 0.82
CA SER A 127 -28.66 -7.21 1.45
C SER A 127 -28.99 -8.14 2.63
N THR A 128 -28.22 -9.22 2.82
CA THR A 128 -28.43 -10.17 3.93
C THR A 128 -27.82 -9.64 5.23
N LYS A 129 -28.20 -10.26 6.37
CA LYS A 129 -27.57 -9.97 7.67
C LYS A 129 -26.06 -10.23 7.68
N GLU A 130 -25.59 -11.17 6.88
CA GLU A 130 -24.16 -11.48 6.74
C GLU A 130 -23.46 -10.35 5.97
N GLY A 131 -24.02 -9.93 4.83
CA GLY A 131 -23.44 -8.84 4.03
C GLY A 131 -23.45 -7.45 4.68
N GLN A 132 -24.29 -7.23 5.70
CA GLN A 132 -24.36 -5.98 6.47
C GLN A 132 -23.51 -5.99 7.75
N LYS A 133 -22.80 -7.09 8.02
CA LYS A 133 -21.98 -7.24 9.22
C LYS A 133 -20.63 -6.53 9.04
N ASP A 134 -20.10 -6.02 10.14
CA ASP A 134 -18.69 -5.63 10.23
C ASP A 134 -17.83 -6.87 10.55
N TYR A 135 -16.71 -6.98 9.86
CA TYR A 135 -15.75 -8.07 9.97
C TYR A 135 -14.45 -7.57 10.57
N SER A 136 -13.92 -8.30 11.55
CA SER A 136 -12.63 -8.02 12.15
C SER A 136 -11.50 -8.54 11.26
N PHE A 137 -10.37 -7.86 11.29
CA PHE A 137 -9.15 -8.32 10.64
C PHE A 137 -7.90 -8.00 11.45
N TRP A 138 -6.84 -8.79 11.25
CA TRP A 138 -5.49 -8.48 11.69
C TRP A 138 -4.48 -9.06 10.71
N ASN A 139 -3.34 -8.39 10.57
CA ASN A 139 -2.23 -8.82 9.73
C ASN A 139 -0.89 -8.47 10.38
N VAL A 140 0.10 -9.30 10.09
CA VAL A 140 1.52 -9.01 10.28
C VAL A 140 2.13 -8.81 8.90
N GLN A 141 2.99 -7.80 8.78
CA GLN A 141 3.72 -7.47 7.56
C GLN A 141 5.21 -7.44 7.84
N GLU A 142 6.00 -7.89 6.87
CA GLU A 142 7.44 -7.79 6.85
C GLU A 142 7.87 -7.23 5.51
N ARG A 143 8.86 -6.32 5.50
CA ARG A 143 9.37 -5.68 4.29
C ARG A 143 10.88 -5.63 4.32
N VAL A 144 11.51 -5.95 3.19
CA VAL A 144 12.92 -5.67 2.95
C VAL A 144 13.03 -4.82 1.68
N LEU A 145 13.73 -3.70 1.76
CA LEU A 145 13.90 -2.74 0.68
C LEU A 145 15.37 -2.35 0.55
N VAL A 146 15.86 -2.29 -0.68
CA VAL A 146 17.16 -1.71 -1.02
C VAL A 146 16.89 -0.46 -1.84
N GLY A 147 17.57 0.63 -1.50
CA GLY A 147 17.34 1.89 -2.18
C GLY A 147 18.55 2.79 -2.21
N ALA A 148 18.36 3.94 -2.84
CA ALA A 148 19.34 5.00 -2.94
C ALA A 148 18.69 6.36 -2.68
N ASP A 149 19.25 7.14 -1.76
CA ASP A 149 18.94 8.54 -1.53
C ASP A 149 20.02 9.43 -2.13
N PHE A 150 19.60 10.34 -2.99
CA PHE A 150 20.44 11.37 -3.59
C PHE A 150 20.02 12.73 -3.06
N ASN A 151 21.00 13.56 -2.73
CA ASN A 151 20.77 14.94 -2.31
C ASN A 151 21.38 15.88 -3.36
N PRO A 152 20.71 16.10 -4.51
CA PRO A 152 21.20 17.01 -5.53
C PRO A 152 21.16 18.44 -4.98
N GLY A 153 22.33 18.92 -4.55
CA GLY A 153 22.47 20.22 -3.87
C GLY A 153 22.03 20.17 -2.41
N SER A 154 21.93 21.33 -1.77
CA SER A 154 21.70 21.43 -0.33
C SER A 154 20.22 21.49 0.10
N LEU A 155 19.29 21.36 -0.86
CA LEU A 155 17.86 21.64 -0.62
C LEU A 155 16.93 20.49 -1.01
N MET A 156 17.36 19.56 -1.86
CA MET A 156 16.48 18.55 -2.45
C MET A 156 16.93 17.16 -2.03
N ILE A 157 15.95 16.31 -1.78
CA ILE A 157 16.09 14.88 -1.54
C ILE A 157 15.36 14.19 -2.69
N MET A 158 15.98 13.20 -3.31
CA MET A 158 15.29 12.33 -4.24
C MET A 158 15.84 10.93 -4.13
N GLY A 159 15.05 9.94 -4.45
CA GLY A 159 15.54 8.58 -4.41
C GLY A 159 14.54 7.57 -4.89
N LEU A 160 15.01 6.33 -4.88
CA LEU A 160 14.23 5.19 -5.31
C LEU A 160 14.67 3.94 -4.56
N GLY A 161 13.77 2.99 -4.43
CA GLY A 161 14.03 1.71 -3.82
C GLY A 161 13.11 0.63 -4.35
N ALA A 162 13.55 -0.60 -4.20
CA ALA A 162 12.77 -1.78 -4.54
C ALA A 162 13.08 -2.92 -3.57
N GLY A 163 12.14 -3.84 -3.44
CA GLY A 163 12.25 -4.91 -2.48
C GLY A 163 11.05 -5.83 -2.49
N MET A 164 10.81 -6.45 -1.34
CA MET A 164 9.74 -7.42 -1.16
C MET A 164 8.98 -7.13 0.13
N GLN A 165 7.67 -7.35 0.08
CA GLN A 165 6.80 -7.33 1.24
C GLN A 165 6.06 -8.65 1.36
N PHE A 166 6.05 -9.18 2.58
CA PHE A 166 5.36 -10.39 3.00
C PHE A 166 4.25 -10.01 3.96
N TYR A 167 3.16 -10.74 3.92
CA TYR A 167 2.08 -10.58 4.88
C TYR A 167 1.48 -11.92 5.27
N GLN A 168 0.98 -11.96 6.50
CA GLN A 168 0.20 -13.05 7.05
C GLN A 168 -0.90 -12.48 7.92
N GLY A 169 -2.13 -12.93 7.68
CA GLY A 169 -3.29 -12.66 8.51
C GLY A 169 -4.14 -13.90 8.71
N SER A 170 -5.08 -13.84 9.65
CA SER A 170 -6.13 -14.85 9.81
C SER A 170 -7.28 -14.25 10.59
N SER A 171 -8.41 -14.01 9.96
CA SER A 171 -9.48 -13.24 10.59
C SER A 171 -10.88 -13.56 10.08
N ASP A 172 -11.90 -13.01 10.74
CA ASP A 172 -13.29 -13.12 10.30
C ASP A 172 -13.47 -12.65 8.85
N TYR A 173 -12.70 -11.63 8.44
CA TYR A 173 -12.71 -11.12 7.08
C TYR A 173 -12.07 -12.08 6.08
N ASP A 174 -10.96 -12.74 6.46
CA ASP A 174 -10.32 -13.74 5.60
C ASP A 174 -11.23 -14.96 5.40
N ASP A 175 -11.83 -15.46 6.49
CA ASP A 175 -12.81 -16.56 6.44
C ASP A 175 -14.02 -16.21 5.56
N LEU A 176 -14.47 -14.95 5.60
CA LEU A 176 -15.54 -14.47 4.74
C LEU A 176 -15.12 -14.48 3.26
N ARG A 177 -13.94 -13.95 2.95
CA ARG A 177 -13.42 -13.89 1.57
C ARG A 177 -13.32 -15.28 0.97
N ASP A 178 -12.74 -16.24 1.70
CA ASP A 178 -12.64 -17.64 1.28
C ASP A 178 -14.04 -18.22 1.00
N LYS A 179 -14.98 -18.01 1.93
CA LYS A 179 -16.37 -18.50 1.79
C LYS A 179 -17.09 -17.90 0.57
N LEU A 180 -16.89 -16.62 0.25
CA LEU A 180 -17.51 -15.97 -0.90
C LEU A 180 -16.86 -16.38 -2.22
N SER A 181 -15.55 -16.63 -2.21
CA SER A 181 -14.79 -17.18 -3.33
C SER A 181 -15.24 -18.60 -3.69
N GLU A 182 -15.35 -19.48 -2.69
CA GLU A 182 -15.87 -20.84 -2.89
C GLU A 182 -17.29 -20.87 -3.49
N LYS A 183 -18.12 -19.91 -3.10
CA LYS A 183 -19.49 -19.74 -3.61
C LYS A 183 -19.57 -19.04 -4.96
N LYS A 184 -18.43 -18.59 -5.52
CA LYS A 184 -18.35 -17.79 -6.76
C LYS A 184 -19.23 -16.54 -6.70
N ILE A 185 -19.19 -15.86 -5.55
CA ILE A 185 -19.88 -14.58 -5.33
C ILE A 185 -18.91 -13.41 -5.51
N MET A 186 -17.64 -13.62 -5.19
CA MET A 186 -16.54 -12.66 -5.21
C MET A 186 -15.25 -13.42 -5.50
N ASP A 187 -14.25 -12.81 -6.12
CA ASP A 187 -12.93 -13.42 -6.29
C ASP A 187 -11.97 -12.97 -5.18
N ASP A 188 -11.18 -13.90 -4.67
CA ASP A 188 -10.13 -13.61 -3.70
C ASP A 188 -8.77 -13.65 -4.42
N VAL A 189 -8.22 -12.46 -4.64
CA VAL A 189 -6.98 -12.28 -5.41
C VAL A 189 -5.76 -12.72 -4.59
N ASP A 190 -5.81 -12.60 -3.26
CA ASP A 190 -4.60 -12.50 -2.46
C ASP A 190 -4.46 -13.53 -1.35
N ARG A 191 -5.52 -14.25 -1.00
CA ARG A 191 -5.56 -15.17 0.15
C ARG A 191 -5.11 -14.48 1.45
N ASN A 192 -4.93 -15.24 2.52
CA ASN A 192 -4.53 -14.74 3.83
C ASN A 192 -3.01 -14.66 4.05
N VAL A 193 -2.21 -15.29 3.19
CA VAL A 193 -0.74 -15.24 3.19
C VAL A 193 -0.24 -14.92 1.80
N GLY A 194 0.73 -14.02 1.68
CA GLY A 194 1.29 -13.67 0.39
C GLY A 194 2.60 -12.91 0.46
N PHE A 195 3.20 -12.75 -0.72
CA PHE A 195 4.37 -11.91 -0.93
C PHE A 195 4.22 -11.15 -2.25
N GLY A 196 4.85 -9.98 -2.34
CA GLY A 196 4.86 -9.16 -3.54
C GLY A 196 6.11 -8.29 -3.62
N VAL A 197 6.33 -7.74 -4.81
CA VAL A 197 7.42 -6.80 -5.07
C VAL A 197 6.94 -5.41 -4.69
N VAL A 198 7.74 -4.68 -3.93
CA VAL A 198 7.49 -3.28 -3.60
C VAL A 198 8.52 -2.41 -4.31
N SER A 199 8.08 -1.31 -4.88
CA SER A 199 8.96 -0.23 -5.30
C SER A 199 8.49 1.09 -4.73
N ALA A 200 9.45 1.96 -4.44
CA ALA A 200 9.26 3.26 -3.84
C ALA A 200 10.05 4.29 -4.65
N VAL A 201 9.46 5.44 -4.91
CA VAL A 201 10.16 6.62 -5.43
C VAL A 201 9.78 7.81 -4.58
N TRP A 202 10.74 8.69 -4.31
CA TRP A 202 10.48 9.84 -3.45
C TRP A 202 11.17 11.10 -3.91
N LEU A 203 10.54 12.21 -3.57
CA LEU A 203 11.04 13.56 -3.76
C LEU A 203 10.74 14.36 -2.50
N GLY A 204 11.73 15.11 -2.03
CA GLY A 204 11.61 15.90 -0.82
C GLY A 204 12.50 17.11 -0.81
N ALA A 205 12.38 17.86 0.27
CA ALA A 205 13.15 19.06 0.50
C ALA A 205 13.67 19.12 1.94
N HIS A 206 14.89 19.60 2.08
CA HIS A 206 15.44 20.01 3.36
C HIS A 206 14.84 21.35 3.78
N LEU A 207 14.41 21.45 5.03
CA LEU A 207 13.90 22.68 5.61
C LEU A 207 15.02 23.44 6.31
N GLY A 208 15.32 24.64 5.79
CA GLY A 208 16.40 25.50 6.28
C GLY A 208 17.79 25.08 5.78
N LYS A 209 18.84 25.74 6.27
CA LYS A 209 20.21 25.41 5.87
C LYS A 209 20.56 24.00 6.36
N GLN A 210 20.94 23.12 5.44
CA GLN A 210 21.35 21.73 5.73
C GLN A 210 20.31 20.96 6.59
N GLY A 211 19.01 21.19 6.36
CA GLY A 211 17.96 20.46 7.08
C GLY A 211 17.85 20.79 8.57
N GLN A 212 18.29 21.97 9.01
CA GLN A 212 18.19 22.41 10.42
C GLN A 212 16.77 22.34 11.03
N TYR A 213 15.73 22.37 10.20
CA TYR A 213 14.33 22.23 10.61
C TYR A 213 13.69 20.91 10.17
N GLY A 214 14.51 19.96 9.71
CA GLY A 214 14.06 18.66 9.23
C GLY A 214 13.81 18.64 7.74
N ASN A 215 13.05 17.66 7.29
CA ASN A 215 12.76 17.43 5.87
C ASN A 215 11.27 17.17 5.66
N VAL A 216 10.78 17.49 4.47
CA VAL A 216 9.47 17.04 3.98
C VAL A 216 9.69 16.18 2.76
N VAL A 217 9.12 14.98 2.73
CA VAL A 217 9.30 14.03 1.64
C VAL A 217 7.95 13.48 1.21
N ALA A 218 7.71 13.52 -0.11
CA ALA A 218 6.62 12.82 -0.75
C ALA A 218 7.17 11.50 -1.32
N GLU A 219 6.52 10.39 -0.97
CA GLU A 219 6.88 9.02 -1.39
C GLU A 219 5.70 8.43 -2.16
N VAL A 220 5.99 7.76 -3.26
CA VAL A 220 5.03 6.97 -4.02
C VAL A 220 5.51 5.54 -4.00
N ASP A 221 4.68 4.67 -3.43
CA ASP A 221 4.94 3.24 -3.36
C ASP A 221 3.98 2.47 -4.24
N THR A 222 4.45 1.37 -4.79
CA THR A 222 3.65 0.41 -5.53
C THR A 222 3.95 -0.99 -5.04
N TYR A 223 2.91 -1.79 -4.81
CA TYR A 223 2.97 -3.20 -4.52
C TYR A 223 2.46 -3.99 -5.72
N PHE A 224 3.27 -4.93 -6.20
CA PHE A 224 2.95 -5.77 -7.35
C PHE A 224 2.97 -7.24 -6.98
N LYS A 225 1.90 -7.95 -7.33
CA LYS A 225 1.79 -9.41 -7.14
C LYS A 225 1.21 -10.09 -8.37
N GLY A 226 2.11 -10.66 -9.19
CA GLY A 226 1.78 -11.62 -10.23
C GLY A 226 1.15 -11.04 -11.51
N ASP A 227 0.04 -10.33 -11.40
CA ASP A 227 -0.76 -9.87 -12.55
C ASP A 227 -0.69 -8.33 -12.72
N PRO A 228 -0.37 -7.80 -13.93
CA PRO A 228 -0.35 -6.36 -14.24
C PRO A 228 -1.58 -5.55 -13.85
N GLU A 229 -2.76 -6.17 -13.85
CA GLU A 229 -4.01 -5.48 -13.49
C GLU A 229 -4.21 -5.34 -11.97
N ASP A 230 -3.31 -5.95 -11.18
CA ASP A 230 -3.49 -6.20 -9.77
C ASP A 230 -2.42 -5.51 -8.89
N TRP A 231 -1.99 -4.31 -9.27
CA TRP A 231 -1.13 -3.43 -8.46
C TRP A 231 -1.91 -2.67 -7.37
N LEU A 232 -1.25 -2.42 -6.24
CA LEU A 232 -1.72 -1.48 -5.21
C LEU A 232 -0.74 -0.31 -5.13
N GLY A 233 -1.24 0.90 -4.91
CA GLY A 233 -0.48 2.12 -4.80
C GLY A 233 -0.64 2.80 -3.45
N SER A 234 0.36 3.61 -3.09
CA SER A 234 0.18 4.61 -2.03
C SER A 234 0.98 5.87 -2.33
N VAL A 235 0.48 7.00 -1.83
CA VAL A 235 1.17 8.29 -1.82
C VAL A 235 1.28 8.76 -0.39
N LYS A 236 2.50 9.02 0.07
CA LYS A 236 2.79 9.43 1.44
C LYS A 236 3.44 10.80 1.44
N LEU A 237 3.11 11.59 2.46
CA LEU A 237 3.77 12.84 2.77
C LEU A 237 4.26 12.79 4.21
N THR A 238 5.59 12.79 4.37
CA THR A 238 6.28 12.66 5.65
C THR A 238 6.99 13.95 6.00
N TYR A 239 6.85 14.39 7.25
CA TYR A 239 7.76 15.34 7.88
C TYR A 239 8.65 14.61 8.88
N SER A 240 9.97 14.82 8.78
CA SER A 240 10.97 14.27 9.71
C SER A 240 11.74 15.40 10.39
N HIS A 241 11.61 15.51 11.71
CA HIS A 241 12.27 16.50 12.55
C HIS A 241 13.71 16.05 12.90
N PRO A 242 14.70 16.96 13.05
CA PRO A 242 16.09 16.61 13.38
C PRO A 242 16.30 15.87 14.71
N THR A 243 15.30 15.86 15.59
CA THR A 243 15.32 15.11 16.87
C THR A 243 14.88 13.66 16.71
N GLY A 244 14.63 13.23 15.46
CA GLY A 244 14.16 11.90 15.10
C GLY A 244 12.65 11.72 15.18
N PHE A 245 11.88 12.70 15.63
CA PHE A 245 10.42 12.59 15.53
C PHE A 245 9.97 12.74 14.08
N PHE A 246 9.01 11.94 13.66
CA PHE A 246 8.40 12.06 12.35
C PHE A 246 6.89 11.88 12.43
N GLY A 247 6.21 12.37 11.40
CA GLY A 247 4.79 12.15 11.21
C GLY A 247 4.35 12.53 9.82
N GLY A 248 3.21 12.01 9.41
CA GLY A 248 2.74 12.19 8.06
C GLY A 248 1.35 11.62 7.82
N ALA A 249 0.98 11.68 6.55
CA ALA A 249 -0.24 11.09 6.04
C ALA A 249 0.10 10.25 4.82
N ALA A 250 -0.63 9.15 4.64
CA ALA A 250 -0.61 8.32 3.45
C ALA A 250 -2.03 8.23 2.90
N TYR A 251 -2.15 8.27 1.58
CA TYR A 251 -3.33 7.81 0.88
C TYR A 251 -2.95 6.53 0.15
N GLU A 252 -3.52 5.41 0.57
CA GLU A 252 -3.17 4.07 0.09
C GLU A 252 -4.41 3.31 -0.31
N ASP A 253 -4.26 2.43 -1.31
CA ASP A 253 -5.31 1.49 -1.66
C ASP A 253 -5.65 0.61 -0.44
N LEU A 254 -6.91 0.18 -0.34
CA LEU A 254 -7.49 -0.56 0.80
C LEU A 254 -7.66 0.25 2.09
N LEU A 255 -6.61 0.87 2.64
CA LEU A 255 -6.67 1.56 3.94
C LEU A 255 -7.06 3.05 3.85
N GLY A 256 -7.00 3.64 2.66
CA GLY A 256 -7.43 5.01 2.42
C GLY A 256 -6.49 6.02 3.07
N LEU A 257 -7.06 7.03 3.76
CA LEU A 257 -6.25 8.02 4.48
C LEU A 257 -5.74 7.44 5.80
N THR A 258 -4.43 7.17 5.86
CA THR A 258 -3.69 6.74 7.05
C THR A 258 -2.88 7.90 7.61
N LEU A 259 -3.00 8.14 8.92
CA LEU A 259 -2.15 9.06 9.66
C LEU A 259 -1.15 8.24 10.47
N TYR A 260 0.10 8.67 10.48
CA TYR A 260 1.16 7.99 11.22
C TYR A 260 2.09 8.98 11.91
N ALA A 261 2.67 8.54 13.01
CA ALA A 261 3.68 9.27 13.75
C ALA A 261 4.61 8.31 14.46
N GLY A 262 5.85 8.73 14.66
CA GLY A 262 6.85 7.87 15.25
C GLY A 262 8.13 8.59 15.61
N LYS A 263 9.13 7.76 15.95
CA LYS A 263 10.45 8.23 16.31
C LYS A 263 11.53 7.32 15.73
N THR A 264 12.60 7.99 15.33
CA THR A 264 13.81 7.43 14.76
C THR A 264 14.97 7.64 15.74
N PHE A 265 15.81 6.61 15.89
CA PHE A 265 17.01 6.58 16.70
C PHE A 265 18.20 6.22 15.81
N THR A 266 19.21 7.08 15.78
CA THR A 266 20.41 6.90 14.95
C THR A 266 21.61 6.55 15.82
N PHE A 267 22.37 5.54 15.40
CA PHE A 267 23.57 4.99 16.06
C PHE A 267 24.76 5.00 15.11
#